data_AF-A0A2E7L6I0-F1
#
_entry.id   AF-A0A2E7L6I0-F1
#
_cell.length_a   1.000
_cell.length_b   1.000
_cell.length_c   1.000
_cell.angle_alpha   90.00
_cell.angle_beta   90.00
_cell.angle_gamma   90.00
#
_symmetry.space_group_name_H-M   'P 1'
#
loop_
_entity.id
_entity.type
_entity.pdbx_description
1 polymer ?
#
loop_
_entity_poly.entity_id
_entity_poly.type
_entity_poly.pdbx_seq_one_letter_code
_entity_poly.pdbx_strand_id
1 'polypeptide(L)'
;MRREMEIFCVGQCIDQLTEEDDEQLESILAELTRACAKGDLSAIADCDLTLHRTLVRRASGELEAIWLSITSRLLMDYSRIDRFVEIVAEHEAIVNAVKNRNLKSAQRAINANII
;
A
#
# COMPACT_ATOMS: atom_id res chain seq x y z
N MET A 1 -14.35 -4.87 0.16
CA MET A 1 -14.22 -4.37 -1.23
C MET A 1 -12.83 -3.85 -1.57
N ARG A 2 -12.32 -2.72 -1.03
CA ARG A 2 -10.94 -2.22 -1.33
C ARG A 2 -9.87 -3.31 -1.12
N ARG A 3 -9.74 -3.81 0.11
CA ARG A 3 -8.73 -4.82 0.48
C ARG A 3 -8.83 -6.11 -0.33
N GLU A 4 -10.04 -6.62 -0.54
CA GLU A 4 -10.26 -7.82 -1.36
C GLU A 4 -9.74 -7.64 -2.79
N MET A 5 -9.95 -6.45 -3.36
CA MET A 5 -9.47 -6.14 -4.70
C MET A 5 -7.95 -6.00 -4.76
N GLU A 6 -7.32 -5.42 -3.74
CA GLU A 6 -5.86 -5.35 -3.64
C GLU A 6 -5.23 -6.73 -3.48
N ILE A 7 -5.83 -7.59 -2.64
CA ILE A 7 -5.44 -9.00 -2.45
C ILE A 7 -5.55 -9.78 -3.76
N PHE A 8 -6.61 -9.52 -4.54
CA PHE A 8 -6.77 -10.09 -5.88
C PHE A 8 -5.67 -9.59 -6.82
N CYS A 9 -5.46 -8.27 -6.90
CA CYS A 9 -4.48 -7.64 -7.78
C CYS A 9 -3.06 -8.11 -7.50
N VAL A 10 -2.63 -8.14 -6.24
CA VAL A 10 -1.29 -8.63 -5.87
C VAL A 10 -1.13 -10.10 -6.27
N GLY A 11 -2.19 -10.90 -6.20
CA GLY A 11 -2.20 -12.28 -6.70
C GLY A 11 -2.01 -12.42 -8.21
N GLN A 12 -2.33 -11.38 -8.99
CA GLN A 12 -2.13 -11.37 -10.44
C GLN A 12 -0.74 -10.89 -10.85
N CYS A 13 -0.17 -9.92 -10.11
CA CYS A 13 1.03 -9.22 -10.56
C CYS A 13 2.31 -9.58 -9.81
N ILE A 14 2.26 -10.21 -8.62
CA ILE A 14 3.43 -10.33 -7.75
C ILE A 14 4.63 -10.98 -8.45
N ASP A 15 4.43 -12.07 -9.19
CA ASP A 15 5.50 -12.81 -9.87
C ASP A 15 6.08 -12.06 -11.08
N GLN A 16 5.45 -10.97 -11.51
CA GLN A 16 5.84 -10.15 -12.66
C GLN A 16 6.46 -8.82 -12.25
N LEU A 17 6.50 -8.52 -10.94
CA LEU A 17 7.13 -7.31 -10.43
C LEU A 17 8.64 -7.34 -10.70
N THR A 18 9.15 -6.18 -11.08
CA THR A 18 10.55 -5.95 -11.45
C THR A 18 11.34 -5.35 -10.29
N GLU A 19 12.65 -5.25 -10.45
CA GLU A 19 13.51 -4.54 -9.49
C GLU A 19 13.13 -3.05 -9.41
N GLU A 20 12.73 -2.43 -10.52
CA GLU A 20 12.22 -1.05 -10.53
C GLU A 20 10.94 -0.89 -9.70
N ASP A 21 10.05 -1.89 -9.75
CA ASP A 21 8.84 -1.91 -8.90
C ASP A 21 9.23 -2.02 -7.41
N ASP A 22 10.24 -2.83 -7.10
CA ASP A 22 10.73 -3.00 -5.73
C ASP A 22 11.36 -1.70 -5.19
N GLU A 23 12.22 -1.04 -5.98
CA GLU A 23 12.82 0.25 -5.64
C GLU A 23 11.75 1.35 -5.45
N GLN A 24 10.73 1.36 -6.30
CA GLN A 24 9.61 2.29 -6.18
C GLN A 24 8.89 2.10 -4.84
N LEU A 25 8.56 0.86 -4.47
CA LEU A 25 7.88 0.54 -3.21
C LEU A 25 8.72 0.92 -1.99
N GLU A 26 10.03 0.69 -2.02
CA GLU A 26 10.94 1.09 -0.94
C GLU A 26 11.06 2.60 -0.80
N SER A 27 11.10 3.33 -1.92
CA SER A 27 11.11 4.79 -1.90
C SER A 27 9.84 5.35 -1.24
N ILE A 28 8.68 4.82 -1.60
CA ILE A 28 7.40 5.22 -1.01
C ILE A 28 7.36 4.91 0.50
N LEU A 29 7.86 3.74 0.91
CA LEU A 29 7.94 3.37 2.32
C LEU A 29 8.88 4.30 3.11
N ALA A 30 10.01 4.69 2.52
CA ALA A 30 10.93 5.65 3.13
C ALA A 30 10.28 7.04 3.27
N GLU A 31 9.47 7.46 2.30
CA GLU A 31 8.67 8.69 2.37
C GLU A 31 7.59 8.62 3.45
N LEU A 32 6.83 7.53 3.49
CA LEU A 32 5.83 7.26 4.52
C LEU A 32 6.45 7.36 5.92
N THR A 33 7.61 6.72 6.12
CA THR A 33 8.34 6.73 7.39
C THR A 33 8.74 8.15 7.80
N ARG A 34 9.21 8.96 6.84
CA ARG A 34 9.53 10.38 7.08
C ARG A 34 8.29 11.21 7.40
N ALA A 35 7.17 10.95 6.73
CA ALA A 35 5.91 11.64 6.97
C ALA A 35 5.33 11.32 8.36
N CYS A 36 5.35 10.03 8.74
CA CYS A 36 5.03 9.55 10.09
C CYS A 36 5.90 10.22 11.16
N ALA A 37 7.22 10.31 10.97
CA ALA A 37 8.12 10.97 11.92
C ALA A 37 7.82 12.47 12.10
N LYS A 38 7.24 13.13 11.09
CA LYS A 38 6.86 14.55 11.11
C LYS A 38 5.40 14.78 11.53
N GLY A 39 4.59 13.73 11.66
CA GLY A 39 3.14 13.84 11.86
C GLY A 39 2.42 14.48 10.67
N ASP A 40 2.97 14.38 9.46
CA ASP A 40 2.39 14.97 8.26
C ASP A 40 1.28 14.06 7.71
N LEU A 41 0.06 14.27 8.19
CA LEU A 41 -1.10 13.42 7.85
C LEU A 41 -1.41 13.41 6.35
N SER A 42 -1.18 14.52 5.64
CA SER A 42 -1.41 14.59 4.20
C SER A 42 -0.41 13.71 3.47
N ALA A 43 0.88 13.87 3.79
CA ALA A 43 1.93 13.06 3.17
C ALA A 43 1.81 11.57 3.52
N ILE A 44 1.35 11.23 4.74
CA ILE A 44 1.06 9.83 5.11
C ILE A 44 -0.03 9.25 4.22
N ALA A 45 -1.15 9.95 4.08
CA ALA A 45 -2.27 9.50 3.27
C ALA A 45 -1.90 9.37 1.78
N ASP A 46 -1.10 10.30 1.26
CA ASP A 46 -0.60 10.24 -0.12
C ASP A 46 0.34 9.05 -0.34
N CYS A 47 1.22 8.76 0.62
CA CYS A 47 2.14 7.61 0.54
C CYS A 47 1.38 6.28 0.59
N ASP A 48 0.43 6.11 1.52
CA ASP A 48 -0.43 4.92 1.57
C ASP A 48 -1.17 4.70 0.24
N LEU A 49 -1.86 5.74 -0.24
CA LEU A 49 -2.60 5.66 -1.49
C LEU A 49 -1.69 5.27 -2.66
N THR A 50 -0.50 5.87 -2.73
CA THR A 50 0.46 5.62 -3.81
C THR A 50 1.02 4.20 -3.75
N LEU A 51 1.32 3.68 -2.56
CA LEU A 51 1.84 2.33 -2.36
C LEU A 51 0.82 1.29 -2.84
N HIS A 52 -0.42 1.37 -2.37
CA HIS A 52 -1.47 0.42 -2.74
C HIS A 52 -1.86 0.53 -4.22
N ARG A 53 -1.95 1.76 -4.73
CA ARG A 53 -2.22 2.01 -6.16
C ARG A 53 -1.15 1.39 -7.05
N THR A 54 0.11 1.40 -6.64
CA THR A 54 1.21 0.78 -7.41
C THR A 54 0.92 -0.70 -7.65
N LEU A 55 0.55 -1.46 -6.62
CA LEU A 55 0.22 -2.89 -6.74
C LEU A 55 -0.99 -3.15 -7.66
N VAL A 56 -2.04 -2.34 -7.52
CA VAL A 56 -3.26 -2.46 -8.34
C VAL A 56 -2.99 -2.12 -9.80
N ARG A 57 -2.28 -1.02 -10.06
CA ARG A 57 -1.88 -0.59 -11.41
C ARG A 57 -1.07 -1.65 -12.12
N ARG A 58 -0.16 -2.33 -11.40
CA ARG A 58 0.66 -3.42 -11.97
C ARG A 58 -0.17 -4.64 -12.34
N ALA A 59 -1.32 -4.85 -11.72
CA ALA A 59 -2.25 -5.91 -12.12
C ALA A 59 -3.09 -5.52 -13.34
N SER A 60 -3.69 -4.32 -13.35
CA SER A 60 -4.46 -3.81 -14.50
C SER A 60 -4.83 -2.34 -14.32
N GLY A 61 -4.72 -1.56 -15.40
CA GLY A 61 -5.21 -0.17 -15.43
C GLY A 61 -6.74 -0.04 -15.30
N GLU A 62 -7.50 -1.07 -15.70
CA GLU A 62 -8.96 -1.09 -15.52
C GLU A 62 -9.33 -1.31 -14.04
N LEU A 63 -8.62 -2.21 -13.36
CA LEU A 63 -8.80 -2.45 -11.94
C LEU A 63 -8.37 -1.24 -11.11
N GLU A 64 -7.32 -0.53 -11.54
CA GLU A 64 -6.90 0.75 -10.94
C GLU A 64 -8.01 1.80 -11.01
N ALA A 65 -8.66 1.95 -12.16
CA ALA A 65 -9.77 2.89 -12.32
C ALA A 65 -10.95 2.57 -11.37
N ILE A 66 -11.28 1.28 -11.23
CA ILE A 66 -12.30 0.82 -10.26
C ILE A 66 -11.83 1.11 -8.83
N TRP A 67 -10.57 0.85 -8.52
CA TRP A 67 -9.98 1.08 -7.20
C TRP A 67 -10.09 2.53 -6.78
N LEU A 68 -9.67 3.47 -7.65
CA LEU A 68 -9.75 4.91 -7.38
C LEU A 68 -11.17 5.37 -7.04
N SER A 69 -12.19 4.75 -7.65
CA SER A 69 -13.59 5.07 -7.35
C SER A 69 -14.03 4.66 -5.93
N ILE A 70 -13.37 3.67 -5.33
CA ILE A 70 -13.68 3.13 -4.00
C ILE A 70 -12.84 3.82 -2.92
N THR A 71 -11.56 4.09 -3.20
CA THR A 71 -10.58 4.57 -2.19
C THR A 71 -10.75 6.05 -1.84
N SER A 72 -11.34 6.87 -2.72
CA SER A 72 -11.62 8.30 -2.45
C SER A 72 -12.43 8.57 -1.17
N ARG A 73 -13.12 7.56 -0.64
CA ARG A 73 -13.94 7.65 0.58
C ARG A 73 -13.16 7.40 1.88
N LEU A 74 -11.97 6.78 1.82
CA LEU A 74 -11.17 6.39 3.00
C LEU A 74 -10.25 7.52 3.51
N LEU A 75 -9.86 8.46 2.64
CA LEU A 75 -8.91 9.54 2.97
C LEU A 75 -9.36 10.45 4.14
N MET A 76 -10.65 10.48 4.49
CA MET A 76 -11.18 11.33 5.58
C MET A 76 -10.89 10.81 7.00
N ASP A 77 -10.58 9.52 7.18
CA ASP A 77 -10.38 8.92 8.52
C ASP A 77 -8.95 9.07 9.07
N TYR A 78 -7.98 9.48 8.25
CA TYR A 78 -6.58 9.68 8.65
C TYR A 78 -6.34 10.80 9.67
N SER A 79 -7.35 11.65 9.91
CA SER A 79 -7.26 12.82 10.79
C SER A 79 -7.09 12.51 12.29
N ARG A 80 -7.00 11.24 12.71
CA ARG A 80 -7.07 10.81 14.13
C ARG A 80 -6.00 9.80 14.55
N ILE A 81 -4.91 9.63 13.80
CA ILE A 81 -3.97 8.52 14.05
C ILE A 81 -2.78 8.95 14.93
N ASP A 82 -2.80 8.55 16.20
CA ASP A 82 -1.62 8.58 17.11
C ASP A 82 -0.75 7.31 16.98
N ARG A 83 -0.96 6.52 15.92
CA ARG A 83 -0.38 5.18 15.70
C ARG A 83 0.62 5.14 14.54
N PHE A 84 1.49 6.15 14.45
CA PHE A 84 2.46 6.27 13.36
C PHE A 84 3.44 5.10 13.30
N VAL A 85 3.80 4.54 14.46
CA VAL A 85 4.69 3.37 14.52
C VAL A 85 4.00 2.14 13.94
N GLU A 86 2.73 1.90 14.26
CA GLU A 86 1.96 0.80 13.68
C GLU A 86 1.80 0.98 12.16
N ILE A 87 1.52 2.19 11.68
CA ILE A 87 1.45 2.48 10.24
C ILE A 87 2.74 2.05 9.54
N VAL A 88 3.90 2.48 10.03
CA VAL A 88 5.19 2.12 9.41
C VAL A 88 5.39 0.61 9.41
N ALA A 89 5.15 -0.06 10.53
CA ALA A 89 5.33 -1.51 10.65
C ALA A 89 4.39 -2.30 9.71
N GLU A 90 3.14 -1.87 9.55
CA GLU A 90 2.18 -2.48 8.61
C GLU A 90 2.68 -2.39 7.16
N HIS A 91 3.17 -1.22 6.74
CA HIS A 91 3.64 -1.00 5.38
C HIS A 91 5.00 -1.67 5.11
N GLU A 92 5.89 -1.72 6.10
CA GLU A 92 7.10 -2.54 6.05
C GLU A 92 6.77 -4.02 5.79
N ALA A 93 5.74 -4.56 6.44
CA ALA A 93 5.32 -5.94 6.23
C ALA A 93 4.80 -6.18 4.80
N ILE A 94 4.06 -5.24 4.23
CA ILE A 94 3.59 -5.30 2.84
C ILE A 94 4.78 -5.28 1.88
N VAL A 95 5.65 -4.26 1.97
CA VAL A 95 6.78 -4.09 1.05
C VAL A 95 7.71 -5.29 1.13
N ASN A 96 8.09 -5.73 2.33
CA ASN A 96 8.97 -6.89 2.48
C ASN A 96 8.34 -8.17 1.90
N ALA A 97 7.04 -8.38 2.08
CA ALA A 97 6.39 -9.57 1.52
C ALA A 97 6.32 -9.53 -0.01
N VAL A 98 6.03 -8.36 -0.59
CA VAL A 98 5.96 -8.15 -2.04
C VAL A 98 7.35 -8.31 -2.69
N LYS A 99 8.38 -7.66 -2.13
CA LYS A 99 9.78 -7.78 -2.59
C LYS A 99 10.26 -9.23 -2.60
N ASN A 100 9.93 -9.99 -1.56
CA ASN A 100 10.28 -11.40 -1.47
C ASN A 100 9.37 -12.32 -2.29
N ARG A 101 8.49 -11.77 -3.13
CA ARG A 101 7.49 -12.49 -3.94
C ARG A 101 6.67 -13.49 -3.12
N ASN A 102 6.46 -13.19 -1.84
CA ASN A 102 5.77 -14.06 -0.90
C ASN A 102 4.28 -13.72 -0.89
N LEU A 103 3.56 -14.26 -1.87
CA LEU A 103 2.13 -13.95 -2.08
C LEU A 103 1.30 -14.14 -0.80
N LYS A 104 1.47 -15.25 -0.09
CA LYS A 104 0.72 -15.52 1.15
C LYS A 104 0.98 -14.47 2.22
N SER A 105 2.22 -13.99 2.35
CA SER A 105 2.55 -12.96 3.33
C SER A 105 2.07 -11.59 2.88
N ALA A 106 2.14 -11.29 1.58
CA ALA A 106 1.64 -10.03 1.02
C ALA A 106 0.12 -9.91 1.21
N GLN A 107 -0.63 -10.95 0.88
CA GLN A 107 -2.09 -10.99 1.09
C GLN A 107 -2.47 -10.85 2.56
N ARG A 108 -1.72 -11.51 3.47
CA ARG A 108 -1.95 -11.35 4.92
C ARG A 108 -1.67 -9.92 5.39
N ALA A 109 -0.57 -9.32 4.95
CA ALA A 109 -0.19 -7.96 5.32
C ALA A 109 -1.21 -6.92 4.82
N ILE A 110 -1.62 -7.01 3.55
CA ILE A 110 -2.65 -6.15 2.97
C ILE A 110 -3.99 -6.33 3.69
N ASN A 111 -4.36 -7.56 4.05
CA ASN A 111 -5.61 -7.79 4.78
C ASN A 111 -5.59 -7.21 6.20
N ALA A 112 -4.42 -7.21 6.84
CA ALA A 112 -4.20 -6.70 8.19
C ALA A 112 -4.04 -5.18 8.26
N ASN A 113 -3.79 -4.51 7.13
CA ASN A 113 -3.66 -3.06 7.04
C ASN A 113 -4.92 -2.38 7.60
N ILE A 114 -4.73 -1.58 8.65
CA ILE A 114 -5.81 -1.11 9.54
C ILE A 114 -6.54 0.12 8.97
N ILE A 115 -6.09 0.63 7.82
CA ILE A 115 -6.64 1.81 7.16
C ILE A 115 -8.04 1.55 6.57
#